data_AF-A0A5Q4GS97-F1
#
_entry.id   AF-A0A5Q4GS97-F1
#
_cell.length_a   1.000
_cell.length_b   1.000
_cell.length_c   1.000
_cell.angle_alpha   90.00
_cell.angle_beta   90.00
_cell.angle_gamma   90.00
#
_symmetry.space_group_name_H-M   'P 1'
#
loop_
_entity.id
_entity.type
_entity.pdbx_description
1 polymer ?
#
loop_
_entity_poly.entity_id
_entity_poly.type
_entity_poly.pdbx_seq_one_letter_code
_entity_poly.pdbx_strand_id
1 'polypeptide(L)'
;MPGANSGNFDLHREEYDHEMPATLGQLLRLGRHGLRMRLVWLHSYVDIGPDTVTYDPGLHDAVALLRGREVLLSLTIRGGKRSDPSYDDRVVPVLREIADSAATTGQRVVLYPHVGDWVERIGDAVRVARKVDRPNLGAMFNLCHWLRVEYPDSLEEALDLRKDPRPLFTNCRTCVRATVRS
;
A
#
# COMPACT_ATOMS: atom_id res chain seq x y z
N MET A 1 -3.05 25.44 -38.96
CA MET A 1 -2.43 25.48 -37.62
C MET A 1 -3.48 25.11 -36.58
N PRO A 2 -3.65 23.83 -36.21
CA PRO A 2 -4.42 23.45 -35.03
C PRO A 2 -3.49 23.22 -33.83
N GLY A 3 -3.89 23.77 -32.69
CA GLY A 3 -3.15 23.81 -31.44
C GLY A 3 -2.96 22.46 -30.75
N ALA A 4 -1.89 22.41 -29.96
CA ALA A 4 -1.49 21.28 -29.15
C ALA A 4 -2.58 20.92 -28.13
N ASN A 5 -3.14 19.72 -28.28
CA ASN A 5 -3.89 19.06 -27.22
C ASN A 5 -2.85 18.48 -26.25
N SER A 6 -2.76 19.05 -25.05
CA SER A 6 -1.90 18.56 -23.97
C SER A 6 -2.44 17.20 -23.49
N GLY A 7 -1.93 16.14 -24.11
CA GLY A 7 -2.21 14.76 -23.72
C GLY A 7 -1.89 14.57 -22.24
N ASN A 8 -2.93 14.22 -21.49
CA ASN A 8 -2.84 13.80 -20.11
C ASN A 8 -1.96 12.54 -20.05
N PHE A 9 -0.85 12.59 -19.32
CA PHE A 9 0.05 11.46 -19.17
C PHE A 9 -0.57 10.44 -18.21
N ASP A 10 -1.33 9.48 -18.76
CA ASP A 10 -1.77 8.29 -18.05
C ASP A 10 -0.58 7.33 -17.90
N LEU A 11 0.09 7.40 -16.74
CA LEU A 11 1.25 6.58 -16.43
C LEU A 11 0.76 5.23 -15.87
N HIS A 12 0.63 4.24 -16.77
CA HIS A 12 0.59 2.81 -16.45
C HIS A 12 -0.31 2.42 -15.27
N ARG A 13 -1.63 2.41 -15.51
CA ARG A 13 -2.52 1.48 -14.81
C ARG A 13 -2.08 0.06 -15.13
N GLU A 14 -1.41 -0.61 -14.20
CA GLU A 14 -1.34 -2.07 -14.19
C GLU A 14 -2.71 -2.62 -13.72
N GLU A 15 -3.75 -2.42 -14.55
CA GLU A 15 -5.03 -3.12 -14.41
C GLU A 15 -4.82 -4.56 -14.85
N TYR A 16 -4.38 -5.41 -13.94
CA TYR A 16 -4.41 -6.86 -14.11
C TYR A 16 -5.76 -7.38 -13.59
N ASP A 17 -6.77 -7.38 -14.47
CA ASP A 17 -8.10 -7.96 -14.21
C ASP A 17 -8.03 -9.49 -14.15
N HIS A 18 -7.53 -10.00 -13.04
CA HIS A 18 -7.64 -11.40 -12.70
C HIS A 18 -8.27 -11.53 -11.31
N GLU A 19 -9.31 -12.37 -11.20
CA GLU A 19 -9.92 -12.67 -9.90
C GLU A 19 -8.84 -13.13 -8.91
N MET A 20 -8.70 -12.36 -7.83
CA MET A 20 -7.68 -12.56 -6.79
C MET A 20 -7.65 -14.01 -6.24
N PRO A 21 -8.78 -14.72 -6.05
CA PRO A 21 -8.75 -16.13 -5.63
C PRO A 21 -8.15 -17.09 -6.67
N ALA A 22 -8.40 -16.88 -7.96
CA ALA A 22 -7.96 -17.77 -9.03
C ALA A 22 -6.45 -17.70 -9.27
N THR A 23 -5.87 -16.50 -9.24
CA THR A 23 -4.42 -16.26 -9.36
C THR A 23 -3.66 -16.74 -8.13
N LEU A 24 -4.23 -16.55 -6.94
CA LEU A 24 -3.66 -17.06 -5.70
C LEU A 24 -3.58 -18.58 -5.68
N GLY A 25 -4.60 -19.26 -6.24
CA GLY A 25 -4.59 -20.71 -6.45
C GLY A 25 -3.43 -21.21 -7.31
N GLN A 26 -2.95 -20.42 -8.28
CA GLN A 26 -1.75 -20.76 -9.06
C GLN A 26 -0.47 -20.60 -8.22
N LEU A 27 -0.36 -19.54 -7.43
CA LEU A 27 0.78 -19.32 -6.52
C LEU A 27 0.92 -20.47 -5.51
N LEU A 28 -0.19 -20.98 -4.97
CA LEU A 28 -0.17 -22.11 -4.04
C LEU A 28 0.40 -23.39 -4.67
N ARG A 29 0.24 -23.59 -5.99
CA ARG A 29 0.75 -24.77 -6.70
C ARG A 29 2.27 -24.79 -6.84
N LEU A 30 2.95 -23.64 -6.74
CA LEU A 30 4.42 -23.57 -6.78
C LEU A 30 5.07 -24.44 -5.69
N GLY A 31 4.41 -24.57 -4.53
CA GLY A 31 4.87 -25.45 -3.44
C GLY A 31 4.97 -26.92 -3.85
N ARG A 32 4.14 -27.39 -4.80
CA ARG A 32 4.21 -28.76 -5.35
C ARG A 32 5.48 -29.02 -6.15
N HIS A 33 6.16 -27.95 -6.56
CA HIS A 33 7.42 -28.01 -7.31
C HIS A 33 8.63 -27.67 -6.44
N GLY A 34 8.50 -27.68 -5.10
CA GLY A 34 9.59 -27.38 -4.18
C GLY A 34 9.97 -25.89 -4.11
N LEU A 35 9.22 -25.01 -4.78
CA LEU A 35 9.45 -23.57 -4.74
C LEU A 35 8.83 -22.99 -3.47
N ARG A 36 9.69 -22.47 -2.58
CA ARG A 36 9.27 -21.80 -1.34
C ARG A 36 9.21 -20.30 -1.59
N MET A 37 8.00 -19.74 -1.62
CA MET A 37 7.80 -18.30 -1.61
C MET A 37 8.12 -17.76 -0.21
N ARG A 38 9.12 -16.89 -0.13
CA ARG A 38 9.59 -16.32 1.14
C ARG A 38 8.86 -15.04 1.54
N LEU A 39 8.42 -14.24 0.57
CA LEU A 39 7.59 -13.06 0.81
C LEU A 39 6.56 -12.96 -0.31
N VAL A 40 5.29 -12.82 0.05
CA VAL A 40 4.23 -12.45 -0.90
C VAL A 40 3.87 -11.00 -0.67
N TRP A 41 3.96 -10.19 -1.73
CA TRP A 41 3.44 -8.83 -1.70
C TRP A 41 2.03 -8.86 -2.28
N LEU A 42 1.03 -8.63 -1.43
CA LEU A 42 -0.36 -8.49 -1.86
C LEU A 42 -0.71 -7.00 -1.82
N HIS A 43 -1.19 -6.46 -2.93
CA HIS A 43 -1.61 -5.07 -3.03
C HIS A 43 -3.13 -4.97 -3.07
N SER A 44 -3.71 -4.03 -2.32
CA SER A 44 -5.14 -3.73 -2.37
C SER A 44 -5.38 -2.24 -2.14
N TYR A 45 -6.60 -1.80 -2.48
CA TYR A 45 -7.04 -0.41 -2.35
C TYR A 45 -8.08 -0.27 -1.24
N VAL A 46 -8.01 0.84 -0.54
CA VAL A 46 -9.08 1.35 0.33
C VAL A 46 -9.55 2.68 -0.26
N ASP A 47 -10.83 2.81 -0.51
CA ASP A 47 -11.44 3.97 -1.16
C ASP A 47 -12.22 4.81 -0.17
N ILE A 48 -11.88 6.09 -0.07
CA ILE A 48 -12.67 7.08 0.65
C ILE A 48 -13.77 7.58 -0.30
N GLY A 49 -14.97 7.01 -0.16
CA GLY A 49 -16.17 7.49 -0.84
C GLY A 49 -16.78 8.73 -0.17
N PRO A 50 -17.91 9.25 -0.69
CA PRO A 50 -18.61 10.38 -0.08
C PRO A 50 -19.05 10.07 1.36
N ASP A 51 -19.73 8.94 1.56
CA ASP A 51 -20.36 8.56 2.83
C ASP A 51 -19.66 7.39 3.52
N THR A 52 -19.04 6.49 2.74
CA THR A 52 -18.44 5.25 3.24
C THR A 52 -16.98 5.15 2.86
N VAL A 53 -16.23 4.32 3.59
CA VAL A 53 -14.88 3.89 3.21
C VAL A 53 -15.00 2.42 2.83
N THR A 54 -14.56 2.06 1.63
CA THR A 54 -14.76 0.72 1.06
C THR A 54 -13.43 0.07 0.69
N TYR A 55 -13.41 -1.25 0.62
CA TYR A 55 -12.30 -2.04 0.11
C TYR A 55 -12.86 -3.33 -0.51
N ASP A 56 -12.04 -4.07 -1.25
CA ASP A 56 -12.48 -5.30 -1.90
C ASP A 56 -12.92 -6.34 -0.85
N PRO A 57 -14.18 -6.81 -0.86
CA PRO A 57 -14.65 -7.82 0.10
C PRO A 57 -13.87 -9.14 0.01
N GLY A 58 -13.29 -9.46 -1.16
CA GLY A 58 -12.44 -10.63 -1.37
C GLY A 58 -11.08 -10.54 -0.66
N LEU A 59 -10.72 -9.40 -0.08
CA LEU A 59 -9.47 -9.22 0.65
C LEU A 59 -9.33 -10.21 1.81
N HIS A 60 -10.41 -10.44 2.56
CA HIS A 60 -10.40 -11.39 3.68
C HIS A 60 -10.14 -12.82 3.20
N ASP A 61 -10.78 -13.22 2.11
CA ASP A 61 -10.59 -14.55 1.52
C ASP A 61 -9.15 -14.71 1.01
N ALA A 62 -8.59 -13.69 0.37
CA ALA A 62 -7.20 -13.70 -0.09
C ALA A 62 -6.20 -13.81 1.07
N VAL A 63 -6.43 -13.06 2.16
CA VAL A 63 -5.61 -13.13 3.38
C VAL A 63 -5.72 -14.53 4.02
N ALA A 64 -6.92 -15.10 4.06
CA ALA A 64 -7.16 -16.44 4.59
C ALA A 64 -6.44 -17.54 3.79
N LEU A 65 -6.48 -17.46 2.46
CA LEU A 65 -5.80 -18.39 1.55
C LEU A 65 -4.27 -18.38 1.72
N LEU A 66 -3.72 -17.28 2.24
CA LEU A 66 -2.29 -17.09 2.47
C LEU A 66 -1.83 -17.47 3.88
N ARG A 67 -2.68 -18.09 4.70
CA ARG A 67 -2.33 -18.52 6.07
C ARG A 67 -1.02 -19.31 6.12
N GLY A 68 -0.19 -18.98 7.11
CA GLY A 68 1.10 -19.66 7.33
C GLY A 68 2.21 -19.24 6.35
N ARG A 69 1.97 -18.21 5.53
CA ARG A 69 2.96 -17.62 4.65
C ARG A 69 3.34 -16.23 5.15
N GLU A 70 4.61 -15.88 4.97
CA GLU A 70 5.07 -14.51 5.17
C GLU A 70 4.52 -13.64 4.04
N VAL A 71 3.48 -12.87 4.35
CA VAL A 71 2.84 -11.95 3.41
C VAL A 71 2.87 -10.55 4.00
N LEU A 72 3.21 -9.60 3.13
CA LEU A 72 3.08 -8.18 3.37
C LEU A 72 1.89 -7.67 2.54
N LEU A 73 0.79 -7.37 3.21
CA LEU A 73 -0.37 -6.73 2.60
C LEU A 73 -0.12 -5.22 2.55
N SER A 74 -0.01 -4.64 1.36
CA SER A 74 0.09 -3.20 1.20
C SER A 74 -1.23 -2.59 0.79
N LEU A 75 -1.58 -1.46 1.40
CA LEU A 75 -2.80 -0.72 1.14
C LEU A 75 -2.48 0.67 0.62
N THR A 76 -3.01 1.02 -0.56
CA THR A 76 -3.10 2.41 -1.02
C THR A 76 -4.45 2.98 -0.64
N ILE A 77 -4.50 4.18 -0.05
CA ILE A 77 -5.75 4.81 0.36
C ILE A 77 -6.12 5.92 -0.63
N ARG A 78 -7.14 5.66 -1.45
CA ARG A 78 -7.57 6.54 -2.55
C ARG A 78 -8.72 7.46 -2.15
N GLY A 79 -8.90 8.51 -2.93
CA GLY A 79 -9.90 9.54 -2.67
C GLY A 79 -9.43 10.52 -1.59
N GLY A 80 -10.36 11.33 -1.07
CA GLY A 80 -10.05 12.37 -0.09
C GLY A 80 -9.14 13.48 -0.61
N LYS A 81 -8.99 14.54 0.19
CA LYS A 81 -8.00 15.59 -0.05
C LYS A 81 -6.66 15.17 0.53
N ARG A 82 -5.59 15.26 -0.25
CA ARG A 82 -4.22 14.87 0.12
C ARG A 82 -3.80 15.40 1.48
N SER A 83 -3.22 14.51 2.30
CA SER A 83 -2.73 14.77 3.66
C SER A 83 -3.73 15.41 4.63
N ASP A 84 -5.03 15.43 4.30
CA ASP A 84 -6.05 16.07 5.14
C ASP A 84 -6.44 15.14 6.31
N PRO A 85 -6.13 15.49 7.57
CA PRO A 85 -6.39 14.62 8.71
C PRO A 85 -7.88 14.47 9.04
N SER A 86 -8.78 15.26 8.42
CA SER A 86 -10.23 15.16 8.66
C SER A 86 -10.84 13.83 8.22
N TYR A 87 -10.16 13.08 7.35
CA TYR A 87 -10.58 11.72 6.94
C TYR A 87 -10.16 10.63 7.92
N ASP A 88 -9.31 10.92 8.91
CA ASP A 88 -8.75 9.91 9.83
C ASP A 88 -9.83 9.12 10.55
N ASP A 89 -10.85 9.79 11.09
CA ASP A 89 -11.90 9.16 11.89
C ASP A 89 -12.75 8.18 11.06
N ARG A 90 -12.80 8.38 9.74
CA ARG A 90 -13.51 7.49 8.80
C ARG A 90 -12.65 6.30 8.38
N VAL A 91 -11.35 6.51 8.18
CA VAL A 91 -10.46 5.48 7.61
C VAL A 91 -9.85 4.58 8.68
N VAL A 92 -9.52 5.12 9.86
CA VAL A 92 -8.88 4.37 10.95
C VAL A 92 -9.69 3.13 11.38
N PRO A 93 -11.03 3.17 11.52
CA PRO A 93 -11.81 1.98 11.85
C PRO A 93 -11.70 0.86 10.80
N VAL A 94 -11.74 1.22 9.51
CA VAL A 94 -11.61 0.25 8.41
C VAL A 94 -10.22 -0.38 8.39
N LEU A 95 -9.18 0.41 8.63
CA LEU A 95 -7.81 -0.11 8.72
C LEU A 95 -7.61 -1.04 9.91
N ARG A 96 -8.28 -0.78 11.04
CA ARG A 96 -8.28 -1.69 12.19
C ARG A 96 -8.93 -3.03 11.84
N GLU A 97 -10.08 -3.00 11.18
CA GLU A 97 -10.78 -4.21 10.73
C GLU A 97 -9.89 -5.07 9.81
N ILE A 98 -9.23 -4.46 8.83
CA ILE A 98 -8.30 -5.15 7.93
C ILE A 98 -7.10 -5.71 8.71
N ALA A 99 -6.51 -4.92 9.62
CA ALA A 99 -5.38 -5.34 10.43
C ALA A 99 -5.74 -6.51 11.37
N ASP A 100 -6.91 -6.43 12.01
CA ASP A 100 -7.42 -7.47 12.92
C ASP A 100 -7.67 -8.77 12.14
N SER A 101 -8.23 -8.70 10.93
CA SER A 101 -8.39 -9.86 10.04
C SER A 101 -7.03 -10.47 9.65
N ALA A 102 -6.07 -9.65 9.20
CA ALA A 102 -4.73 -10.10 8.83
C ALA A 102 -3.96 -10.72 10.00
N ALA A 103 -4.18 -10.25 11.23
CA ALA A 103 -3.56 -10.80 12.41
C ALA A 103 -3.98 -12.26 12.66
N THR A 104 -5.22 -12.64 12.32
CA THR A 104 -5.75 -14.01 12.53
C THR A 104 -4.98 -15.09 11.74
N THR A 105 -4.24 -14.67 10.72
CA THR A 105 -3.55 -15.52 9.75
C THR A 105 -2.04 -15.28 9.72
N GLY A 106 -1.54 -14.35 10.54
CA GLY A 106 -0.12 -14.08 10.77
C GLY A 106 0.51 -13.06 9.81
N GLN A 107 -0.29 -12.32 9.02
CA GLN A 107 0.21 -11.36 8.06
C GLN A 107 0.39 -9.97 8.65
N ARG A 108 1.28 -9.20 8.01
CA ARG A 108 1.53 -7.80 8.32
C ARG A 108 0.89 -6.93 7.26
N VAL A 109 0.38 -5.78 7.69
CA VAL A 109 -0.24 -4.75 6.84
C VAL A 109 0.66 -3.52 6.83
N VAL A 110 0.77 -2.88 5.67
CA VAL A 110 1.49 -1.63 5.53
C VAL A 110 0.69 -0.64 4.69
N LEU A 111 0.66 0.61 5.15
CA LEU A 111 0.18 1.72 4.34
C LEU A 111 1.24 2.06 3.31
N TYR A 112 0.85 2.08 2.04
CA TYR A 112 1.70 2.41 0.91
C TYR A 112 1.43 3.85 0.48
N PRO A 113 2.31 4.82 0.84
CA PRO A 113 2.16 6.18 0.36
C PRO A 113 2.26 6.20 -1.16
N HIS A 114 1.28 6.83 -1.81
CA HIS A 114 1.22 6.91 -3.26
C HIS A 114 0.96 8.36 -3.69
N VAL A 115 1.66 8.79 -4.75
CA VAL A 115 1.62 10.18 -5.21
C VAL A 115 0.21 10.51 -5.68
N GLY A 116 -0.37 11.55 -5.09
CA GLY A 116 -1.68 12.06 -5.49
C GLY A 116 -2.87 11.52 -4.70
N ASP A 117 -2.65 10.51 -3.86
CA ASP A 117 -3.65 9.90 -3.00
C ASP A 117 -3.70 10.57 -1.62
N TRP A 118 -4.67 10.19 -0.77
CA TRP A 118 -4.85 10.78 0.56
C TRP A 118 -3.58 10.65 1.43
N VAL A 119 -3.00 9.45 1.43
CA VAL A 119 -1.71 9.16 2.06
C VAL A 119 -0.63 9.27 0.98
N GLU A 120 -0.13 10.47 0.72
CA GLU A 120 0.94 10.68 -0.26
C GLU A 120 2.34 10.82 0.37
N ARG A 121 2.41 11.19 1.65
CA ARG A 121 3.67 11.37 2.40
C ARG A 121 3.92 10.23 3.36
N ILE A 122 5.19 9.99 3.70
CA ILE A 122 5.52 9.00 4.74
C ILE A 122 4.97 9.44 6.11
N GLY A 123 4.99 10.74 6.40
CA GLY A 123 4.42 11.30 7.63
C GLY A 123 2.93 11.04 7.79
N ASP A 124 2.17 11.03 6.68
CA ASP A 124 0.75 10.66 6.70
C ASP A 124 0.57 9.19 7.06
N ALA A 125 1.33 8.30 6.44
CA ALA A 125 1.27 6.88 6.74
C ALA A 125 1.66 6.58 8.20
N VAL A 126 2.70 7.24 8.73
CA VAL A 126 3.10 7.12 10.14
C VAL A 126 1.98 7.61 11.05
N ARG A 127 1.43 8.81 10.80
CA ARG A 127 0.31 9.39 11.57
C ARG A 127 -0.89 8.44 11.61
N VAL A 128 -1.32 7.93 10.46
CA VAL A 128 -2.46 7.00 10.37
C VAL A 128 -2.14 5.68 11.07
N ALA A 129 -0.95 5.09 10.86
CA ALA A 129 -0.54 3.87 11.56
C ALA A 129 -0.48 4.04 13.09
N ARG A 130 -0.12 5.24 13.60
CA ARG A 130 -0.23 5.58 15.04
C ARG A 130 -1.68 5.51 15.50
N LYS A 131 -2.60 6.12 14.77
CA LYS A 131 -4.03 6.14 15.13
C LYS A 131 -4.70 4.77 15.05
N VAL A 132 -4.31 3.95 14.07
CA VAL A 132 -4.81 2.56 13.94
C VAL A 132 -4.46 1.74 15.17
N ASP A 133 -3.25 1.92 15.71
CA ASP A 133 -2.80 1.27 16.94
C ASP A 133 -2.96 -0.26 16.89
N ARG A 134 -2.28 -0.86 15.91
CA ARG A 134 -2.19 -2.33 15.74
C ARG A 134 -0.74 -2.74 15.52
N PRO A 135 -0.24 -3.78 16.21
CA PRO A 135 1.17 -4.17 16.14
C PRO A 135 1.58 -4.77 14.79
N ASN A 136 0.61 -5.28 14.02
CA ASN A 136 0.83 -5.83 12.68
C ASN A 136 0.55 -4.83 11.55
N LEU A 137 0.25 -3.55 11.85
CA LEU A 137 0.06 -2.51 10.84
C LEU A 137 1.11 -1.40 10.98
N GLY A 138 1.81 -1.11 9.88
CA GLY A 138 2.85 -0.08 9.83
C GLY A 138 2.80 0.80 8.57
N ALA A 139 3.87 1.55 8.34
CA ALA A 139 4.05 2.36 7.14
C ALA A 139 5.13 1.75 6.23
N MET A 140 4.90 1.80 4.93
CA MET A 140 5.89 1.45 3.91
C MET A 140 6.61 2.71 3.44
N PHE A 141 7.94 2.68 3.46
CA PHE A 141 8.74 3.70 2.79
C PHE A 141 9.04 3.26 1.36
N ASN A 142 8.58 4.05 0.37
CA ASN A 142 8.88 3.82 -1.05
C ASN A 142 9.63 5.04 -1.63
N LEU A 143 10.85 4.79 -2.12
CA LEU A 143 11.77 5.86 -2.52
C LEU A 143 11.26 6.68 -3.72
N CYS A 144 10.67 6.06 -4.74
CA CYS A 144 10.22 6.79 -5.91
C CYS A 144 8.97 7.64 -5.68
N HIS A 145 8.07 7.24 -4.77
CA HIS A 145 6.97 8.11 -4.34
C HIS A 145 7.48 9.21 -3.40
N TRP A 146 8.39 8.87 -2.48
CA TRP A 146 8.99 9.85 -1.59
C TRP A 146 9.70 10.97 -2.35
N LEU A 147 10.63 10.66 -3.28
CA LEU A 147 11.34 11.68 -4.08
C LEU A 147 10.44 12.54 -4.98
N ARG A 148 9.19 12.12 -5.21
CA ARG A 148 8.20 12.86 -6.01
C ARG A 148 7.35 13.82 -5.18
N VAL A 149 7.19 13.55 -3.89
CA VAL A 149 6.34 14.32 -2.97
C VAL A 149 7.18 15.15 -2.00
N GLU A 150 8.33 14.62 -1.59
CA GLU A 150 9.23 15.15 -0.57
C GLU A 150 10.66 15.26 -1.14
N TYR A 151 11.46 16.19 -0.59
CA TYR A 151 12.84 16.43 -1.05
C TYR A 151 13.85 15.61 -0.24
N PRO A 152 15.01 15.25 -0.81
CA PRO A 152 16.03 14.41 -0.18
C PRO A 152 16.46 14.84 1.23
N ASP A 153 16.45 16.14 1.51
CA ASP A 153 16.95 16.71 2.76
C ASP A 153 15.94 16.67 3.93
N SER A 154 14.72 16.15 3.70
CA SER A 154 13.65 16.11 4.72
C SER A 154 13.43 14.72 5.33
N LEU A 155 14.29 13.74 5.06
CA LEU A 155 14.06 12.35 5.46
C LEU A 155 14.05 12.19 6.99
N GLU A 156 15.03 12.78 7.67
CA GLU A 156 15.18 12.71 9.12
C GLU A 156 14.01 13.38 9.85
N GLU A 157 13.50 14.49 9.31
CA GLU A 157 12.33 15.21 9.82
C GLU A 157 11.05 14.40 9.59
N ALA A 158 10.88 13.82 8.39
CA ALA A 158 9.70 13.05 8.02
C ALA A 158 9.60 11.72 8.80
N LEU A 159 10.75 11.17 9.22
CA LEU A 159 10.79 9.87 9.88
C LEU A 159 10.71 9.94 11.42
N ASP A 160 11.16 11.01 12.10
CA ASP A 160 11.33 11.13 13.58
C ASP A 160 11.44 9.77 14.30
N LEU A 161 12.30 8.90 13.74
CA LEU A 161 12.34 7.46 14.03
C LEU A 161 12.86 7.15 15.43
N ARG A 162 13.39 8.16 16.12
CA ARG A 162 14.02 8.04 17.44
C ARG A 162 13.00 7.85 18.57
N LYS A 163 11.68 7.93 18.30
CA LYS A 163 10.63 7.89 19.33
C LYS A 163 9.60 6.76 19.18
N ASP A 164 9.67 5.92 18.13
CA ASP A 164 8.65 4.90 17.87
C ASP A 164 9.31 3.53 17.61
N PRO A 165 9.14 2.53 18.48
CA PRO A 165 9.78 1.22 18.35
C PRO A 165 9.11 0.32 17.30
N ARG A 166 8.02 0.77 16.64
CA ARG A 166 7.30 -0.05 15.67
C ARG A 166 8.10 -0.17 14.37
N PRO A 167 8.18 -1.37 13.78
CA PRO A 167 8.97 -1.59 12.58
C PRO A 167 8.39 -0.79 11.40
N LEU A 168 9.16 0.18 10.89
CA LEU A 168 8.98 0.65 9.53
C LEU A 168 9.39 -0.49 8.59
N PHE A 169 8.44 -0.98 7.81
CA PHE A 169 8.75 -1.95 6.77
C PHE A 169 9.15 -1.20 5.51
N THR A 170 10.45 -0.99 5.34
CA THR A 170 11.00 -0.36 4.16
C THR A 170 10.96 -1.36 3.00
N ASN A 171 10.10 -1.13 2.01
CA ASN A 171 10.19 -1.79 0.71
C ASN A 171 10.68 -0.75 -0.30
N CYS A 172 11.99 -0.72 -0.53
CA CYS A 172 12.59 0.18 -1.50
C CYS A 172 12.38 -0.38 -2.91
N ARG A 173 11.26 -0.05 -3.55
CA ARG A 173 11.12 -0.17 -5.00
C ARG A 173 11.65 1.12 -5.63
N THR A 174 12.52 1.01 -6.62
CA THR A 174 12.93 2.12 -7.48
C THR A 174 12.32 1.90 -8.86
N CYS A 175 11.57 2.88 -9.39
CA CYS A 175 11.26 2.90 -10.81
C CYS A 175 12.54 3.25 -11.58
N VAL A 176 13.23 2.26 -12.13
CA VAL A 176 14.26 2.53 -13.16
C VAL A 176 13.52 2.82 -14.45
N ARG A 177 13.58 4.07 -14.93
CA ARG A 177 13.11 4.40 -16.27
C ARG A 177 14.06 3.73 -17.27
N ALA A 178 13.65 2.61 -17.85
CA ALA A 178 14.35 2.04 -18.99
C ALA A 178 14.14 2.98 -20.18
N THR A 179 15.04 3.95 -20.37
CA THR A 179 15.16 4.62 -21.67
C THR A 179 15.78 3.63 -22.64
N VAL A 180 14.93 2.93 -23.41
CA VAL A 180 15.37 2.31 -24.66
C VAL A 180 15.65 3.47 -25.60
N ARG A 181 16.93 3.79 -25.82
CA ARG A 181 17.32 4.63 -26.95
C ARG A 181 17.19 3.76 -28.19
N SER A 182 16.22 4.08 -29.05
CA SER A 182 16.19 3.65 -30.45
C SER A 182 17.29 4.34 -31.24
#